data_AF-A0A7J9SMT6-F1
#
_entry.id   AF-A0A7J9SMT6-F1
#
_cell.length_a   1.000
_cell.length_b   1.000
_cell.length_c   1.000
_cell.angle_alpha   90.00
_cell.angle_beta   90.00
_cell.angle_gamma   90.00
#
_symmetry.space_group_name_H-M   'P 1'
#
loop_
_entity.id
_entity.type
_entity.pdbx_description
1 polymer ?
#
loop_
_entity_poly.entity_id
_entity_poly.type
_entity_poly.pdbx_seq_one_letter_code
_entity_poly.pdbx_strand_id
1 'polypeptide(L)'
;MSPDPPDAPTDATASRPVRADVTTNGAVGVVFVAVTLRNGTAADVRVRVENDLNGPVLPPRQAGVPAAGWDEDGFTGVVPADATVGIGYACPTADGGSAPRADPDSDAQPASDPISLDVLGPADDVDPSATDRVADAVRTLGRATPPADVVPATAASDADGRAAEYPCRCGGGADVPDVPAPIAEWLDAAERRVQRAERLTDATADEAAAVLEGCGGVDGVATLPADLERDLASLRAVGDRIEALAARAADTDPDPVVSSLVGRAAADRFESEACRTNGTAGPRSEGTR
;
A
#
# COMPACT_ATOMS: atom_id res chain seq x y z
N MET A 1 62.67 -21.24 -23.92
CA MET A 1 61.58 -21.86 -23.15
C MET A 1 61.28 -20.94 -21.98
N SER A 2 60.49 -19.91 -22.23
CA SER A 2 59.83 -19.12 -21.19
C SER A 2 58.37 -19.59 -21.17
N PRO A 3 57.77 -19.82 -20.00
CA PRO A 3 56.39 -20.27 -19.91
C PRO A 3 55.45 -19.13 -20.30
N ASP A 4 54.37 -19.51 -20.99
CA ASP A 4 53.19 -18.67 -21.22
C ASP A 4 52.68 -18.09 -19.88
N PRO A 5 52.25 -16.82 -19.83
CA PRO A 5 51.46 -16.34 -18.71
C PRO A 5 50.11 -17.06 -18.71
N PRO A 6 49.54 -17.38 -17.54
CA PRO A 6 48.22 -17.99 -17.47
C PRO A 6 47.18 -17.00 -17.99
N ASP A 7 46.32 -17.46 -18.90
CA ASP A 7 45.08 -16.80 -19.27
C ASP A 7 44.37 -16.35 -17.99
N ALA A 8 44.32 -15.03 -17.77
CA ALA A 8 43.42 -14.48 -16.78
C ALA A 8 42.00 -14.87 -17.21
N PRO A 9 41.16 -15.42 -16.32
CA PRO A 9 39.77 -15.62 -16.64
C PRO A 9 39.18 -14.24 -16.92
N THR A 10 38.90 -13.95 -18.19
CA THR A 10 38.12 -12.79 -18.60
C THR A 10 36.75 -12.97 -17.97
N ASP A 11 36.54 -12.30 -16.84
CA ASP A 11 35.27 -12.26 -16.13
C ASP A 11 34.22 -11.65 -17.06
N ALA A 12 33.49 -12.52 -17.76
CA ALA A 12 32.43 -12.16 -18.71
C ALA A 12 31.28 -11.38 -18.05
N THR A 13 31.32 -11.21 -16.72
CA THR A 13 30.40 -10.41 -15.92
C THR A 13 30.68 -8.90 -16.02
N ALA A 14 31.88 -8.49 -16.47
CA ALA A 14 32.24 -7.08 -16.60
C ALA A 14 31.59 -6.36 -17.80
N SER A 15 30.98 -7.09 -18.73
CA SER A 15 30.55 -6.54 -20.03
C SER A 15 29.02 -6.36 -20.19
N ARG A 16 28.22 -6.56 -19.13
CA ARG A 16 26.79 -6.24 -19.18
C ARG A 16 26.58 -4.73 -18.93
N PRO A 17 25.91 -4.00 -19.85
CA PRO A 17 25.68 -2.55 -19.72
C PRO A 17 24.79 -2.19 -18.51
N VAL A 18 23.93 -3.13 -18.10
CA VAL A 18 23.06 -3.00 -16.93
C VAL A 18 23.32 -4.16 -15.98
N ARG A 19 23.43 -3.85 -14.69
CA ARG A 19 23.56 -4.85 -13.61
C ARG A 19 22.28 -4.86 -12.77
N ALA A 20 21.89 -6.05 -12.31
CA ALA A 20 20.78 -6.23 -11.37
C ALA A 20 21.32 -6.71 -10.02
N ASP A 21 20.94 -6.02 -8.95
CA ASP A 21 21.03 -6.53 -7.58
C ASP A 21 19.63 -6.98 -7.14
N VAL A 22 19.49 -8.23 -6.70
CA VAL A 22 18.17 -8.81 -6.34
C VAL A 22 18.15 -9.16 -4.86
N THR A 23 17.06 -8.78 -4.20
CA THR A 23 16.78 -9.16 -2.82
C THR A 23 15.38 -9.76 -2.74
N THR A 24 15.27 -10.93 -2.11
CA THR A 24 14.00 -11.60 -1.88
C THR A 24 13.70 -11.65 -0.39
N ASN A 25 12.44 -11.38 -0.03
CA ASN A 25 11.97 -11.46 1.35
C ASN A 25 10.63 -12.19 1.38
N GLY A 26 10.58 -13.31 2.10
CA GLY A 26 9.35 -14.06 2.25
C GLY A 26 8.47 -13.60 3.39
N ALA A 27 7.18 -13.52 3.12
CA ALA A 27 6.12 -13.58 4.10
C ALA A 27 5.26 -14.83 3.88
N VAL A 28 4.35 -15.13 4.79
CA VAL A 28 3.49 -16.31 4.72
C VAL A 28 2.74 -16.34 3.38
N GLY A 29 3.10 -17.31 2.53
CA GLY A 29 2.48 -17.55 1.21
C GLY A 29 2.86 -16.57 0.10
N VAL A 30 3.77 -15.62 0.32
CA VAL A 30 4.17 -14.60 -0.66
C VAL A 30 5.66 -14.28 -0.54
N VAL A 31 6.37 -14.23 -1.66
CA VAL A 31 7.75 -13.73 -1.75
C VAL A 31 7.71 -12.31 -2.33
N PHE A 32 8.29 -11.35 -1.61
CA PHE A 32 8.56 -10.02 -2.12
C PHE A 32 9.93 -10.01 -2.79
N VAL A 33 9.99 -9.56 -4.03
CA VAL A 33 11.22 -9.44 -4.81
C VAL A 33 11.49 -7.95 -5.05
N ALA A 34 12.68 -7.49 -4.69
CA ALA A 34 13.16 -6.15 -4.98
C ALA A 34 14.41 -6.25 -5.85
N VAL A 35 14.35 -5.65 -7.04
CA VAL A 35 15.40 -5.61 -8.05
C VAL A 35 15.89 -4.18 -8.17
N THR A 36 17.20 -3.98 -8.03
CA THR A 36 17.86 -2.70 -8.25
C THR A 36 18.67 -2.80 -9.53
N LEU A 37 18.23 -2.09 -10.57
CA LEU A 37 18.91 -2.04 -11.87
C LEU A 37 19.85 -0.84 -11.92
N ARG A 38 21.12 -1.07 -12.22
CA ARG A 38 22.14 -0.02 -12.38
C ARG A 38 22.60 0.03 -13.82
N ASN A 39 22.41 1.16 -14.48
CA ASN A 39 22.94 1.42 -15.80
C ASN A 39 24.28 2.15 -15.68
N GLY A 40 25.36 1.53 -16.18
CA GLY A 40 26.70 2.12 -16.20
C GLY A 40 27.06 2.76 -17.54
N THR A 41 26.07 2.96 -18.41
CA THR A 41 26.26 3.53 -19.75
C THR A 41 25.68 4.94 -19.82
N ALA A 42 26.25 5.75 -20.72
CA ALA A 42 25.84 7.13 -20.96
C ALA A 42 24.55 7.25 -21.83
N ALA A 43 23.86 6.14 -22.08
CA ALA A 43 22.63 6.10 -22.85
C ALA A 43 21.52 5.44 -22.05
N ASP A 44 20.28 5.82 -22.32
CA ASP A 44 19.10 5.17 -21.75
C ASP A 44 18.98 3.75 -22.31
N VAL A 45 18.84 2.76 -21.43
CA VAL A 45 18.81 1.34 -21.81
C VAL A 45 17.46 0.74 -21.48
N ARG A 46 16.87 0.03 -22.44
CA ARG A 46 15.66 -0.78 -22.23
C ARG A 46 16.01 -2.13 -21.66
N VAL A 47 15.21 -2.56 -20.70
CA VAL A 47 15.40 -3.80 -19.96
C VAL A 47 14.09 -4.53 -19.82
N ARG A 48 14.18 -5.85 -19.83
CA ARG A 48 13.12 -6.79 -19.48
C ARG A 48 13.60 -7.58 -18.28
N VAL A 49 12.81 -7.56 -17.21
CA VAL A 49 13.02 -8.34 -15.99
C VAL A 49 11.90 -9.34 -15.91
N GLU A 50 12.21 -10.62 -16.00
CA GLU A 50 11.25 -11.72 -15.94
C GLU A 50 11.34 -12.42 -14.59
N ASN A 51 10.19 -12.84 -14.05
CA ASN A 51 10.12 -13.60 -12.82
C ASN A 51 10.28 -15.09 -13.11
N ASP A 52 11.32 -15.71 -12.55
CA ASP A 52 11.56 -17.16 -12.65
C ASP A 52 11.02 -17.93 -11.44
N LEU A 53 10.35 -17.24 -10.50
CA LEU A 53 9.68 -17.88 -9.36
C LEU A 53 8.37 -18.57 -9.80
N ASN A 54 8.07 -19.69 -9.15
CA ASN A 54 6.85 -20.47 -9.38
C ASN A 54 5.62 -19.78 -8.75
N GLY A 55 5.14 -18.70 -9.38
CA GLY A 55 3.94 -17.98 -8.99
C GLY A 55 3.67 -16.77 -9.88
N PRO A 56 2.44 -16.22 -9.86
CA PRO A 56 2.08 -15.07 -10.68
C PRO A 56 2.76 -13.79 -10.17
N VAL A 57 3.15 -12.91 -11.10
CA VAL A 57 3.68 -11.59 -10.75
C VAL A 57 2.54 -10.70 -10.26
N LEU A 58 2.66 -10.19 -9.04
CA LEU A 58 1.77 -9.19 -8.46
C LEU A 58 2.49 -7.84 -8.46
N PRO A 59 2.28 -7.01 -9.51
CA PRO A 59 2.91 -5.70 -9.60
C PRO A 59 2.32 -4.71 -8.60
N PRO A 60 3.06 -3.65 -8.25
CA PRO A 60 2.52 -2.55 -7.47
C PRO A 60 1.36 -1.91 -8.23
N ARG A 61 0.26 -1.61 -7.52
CA ARG A 61 -0.94 -1.03 -8.12
C ARG A 61 -1.14 0.42 -7.69
N GLN A 62 -1.49 1.27 -8.64
CA GLN A 62 -1.95 2.64 -8.40
C GLN A 62 -3.42 2.73 -8.82
N ALA A 63 -4.31 3.06 -7.88
CA ALA A 63 -5.77 3.06 -8.10
C ALA A 63 -6.32 1.74 -8.69
N GLY A 64 -5.74 0.59 -8.32
CA GLY A 64 -6.14 -0.74 -8.79
C GLY A 64 -5.51 -1.17 -10.12
N VAL A 65 -4.87 -0.26 -10.86
CA VAL A 65 -4.17 -0.56 -12.12
C VAL A 65 -2.70 -0.89 -11.82
N PRO A 66 -2.11 -1.94 -12.42
CA PRO A 66 -0.66 -2.18 -12.37
C PRO A 66 0.12 -0.93 -12.77
N ALA A 67 1.22 -0.66 -12.08
CA ALA A 67 2.14 0.39 -12.49
C ALA A 67 2.61 0.18 -13.94
N ALA A 68 2.95 1.27 -14.62
CA ALA A 68 3.41 1.21 -16.02
C ALA A 68 4.65 0.31 -16.16
N GLY A 69 4.71 -0.45 -17.26
CA GLY A 69 5.80 -1.37 -17.56
C GLY A 69 5.62 -2.79 -17.04
N TRP A 70 4.57 -3.08 -16.27
CA TRP A 70 4.30 -4.44 -15.78
C TRP A 70 3.35 -5.21 -16.69
N ASP A 71 3.69 -6.47 -16.97
CA ASP A 71 2.80 -7.48 -17.54
C ASP A 71 2.69 -8.71 -16.62
N GLU A 72 2.15 -9.81 -17.13
CA GLU A 72 1.89 -11.03 -16.35
C GLU A 72 3.16 -11.76 -15.91
N ASP A 73 4.26 -11.59 -16.65
CA ASP A 73 5.51 -12.32 -16.45
C ASP A 73 6.62 -11.46 -15.82
N GLY A 74 6.47 -10.13 -15.85
CA GLY A 74 7.46 -9.26 -15.23
C GLY A 74 7.38 -7.78 -15.61
N PHE A 75 8.53 -7.12 -15.63
CA PHE A 75 8.65 -5.69 -15.86
C PHE A 75 9.48 -5.39 -17.11
N THR A 76 8.95 -4.53 -17.98
CA THR A 76 9.67 -3.89 -19.09
C THR A 76 9.74 -2.39 -18.83
N GLY A 77 10.95 -1.83 -18.87
CA GLY A 77 11.14 -0.41 -18.65
C GLY A 77 12.46 0.13 -19.18
N VAL A 78 12.68 1.42 -18.94
CA VAL A 78 13.91 2.13 -19.30
C VAL A 78 14.69 2.45 -18.03
N VAL A 79 15.98 2.14 -18.02
CA VAL A 79 16.92 2.59 -17.00
C VAL A 79 17.69 3.77 -17.58
N PRO A 80 17.52 4.99 -17.05
CA PRO A 80 18.20 6.17 -17.58
C PRO A 80 19.72 6.03 -17.55
N ALA A 81 20.41 6.80 -18.39
CA ALA A 81 21.87 6.88 -18.41
C ALA A 81 22.45 7.18 -17.01
N ASP A 82 23.47 6.42 -16.62
CA ASP A 82 24.18 6.55 -15.33
C ASP A 82 23.27 6.55 -14.08
N ALA A 83 22.07 5.96 -14.19
CA ALA A 83 21.06 5.96 -13.14
C ALA A 83 20.82 4.57 -12.54
N THR A 84 20.14 4.57 -11.39
CA THR A 84 19.67 3.36 -10.72
C THR A 84 18.16 3.40 -10.58
N VAL A 85 17.49 2.29 -10.94
CA VAL A 85 16.03 2.14 -10.86
C VAL A 85 15.70 0.96 -9.95
N GLY A 86 14.84 1.21 -8.97
CA GLY A 86 14.30 0.17 -8.08
C GLY A 86 12.95 -0.33 -8.58
N ILE A 87 12.81 -1.65 -8.67
CA ILE A 87 11.60 -2.34 -9.12
C ILE A 87 11.24 -3.37 -8.04
N GLY A 88 9.98 -3.41 -7.61
CA GLY A 88 9.54 -4.36 -6.59
C GLY A 88 8.21 -5.01 -6.97
N TYR A 89 8.08 -6.32 -6.71
CA TYR A 89 6.84 -7.06 -6.92
C TYR A 89 6.67 -8.18 -5.88
N ALA A 90 5.47 -8.73 -5.82
CA ALA A 90 5.16 -9.88 -4.99
C ALA A 90 4.86 -11.11 -5.86
N CYS A 91 5.27 -12.30 -5.40
CA CYS A 91 5.02 -13.58 -6.04
C CYS A 91 4.40 -14.53 -5.00
N PRO A 92 3.10 -14.87 -5.09
CA PRO A 92 2.49 -15.89 -4.25
C PRO A 92 3.17 -17.24 -4.47
N THR A 93 3.54 -17.93 -3.40
CA THR A 93 4.13 -19.27 -3.48
C THR A 93 3.02 -20.30 -3.35
N ALA A 94 2.88 -21.18 -4.34
CA ALA A 94 1.83 -22.20 -4.40
C ALA A 94 1.75 -23.11 -3.15
N ASP A 95 2.86 -23.26 -2.42
CA ASP A 95 2.94 -24.22 -1.31
C ASP A 95 2.50 -23.67 0.05
N GLY A 96 2.09 -22.39 0.17
CA GLY A 96 1.73 -21.78 1.46
C GLY A 96 2.84 -21.87 2.53
N GLY A 97 4.03 -22.30 2.13
CA GLY A 97 5.18 -22.62 2.95
C GLY A 97 6.13 -21.46 2.97
N SER A 98 6.67 -21.20 4.17
CA SER A 98 7.75 -20.27 4.45
C SER A 98 8.72 -20.15 3.27
N ALA A 99 9.03 -18.92 2.85
CA ALA A 99 10.16 -18.69 1.95
C ALA A 99 11.40 -19.42 2.47
N PRO A 100 12.33 -19.80 1.59
CA PRO A 100 13.65 -20.19 2.03
C PRO A 100 14.18 -19.05 2.91
N ARG A 101 14.22 -19.29 4.24
CA ARG A 101 15.07 -18.49 5.10
C ARG A 101 16.45 -18.65 4.48
N ALA A 102 17.07 -17.54 4.12
CA ALA A 102 18.50 -17.52 3.91
C ALA A 102 19.14 -17.87 5.26
N ASP A 103 19.26 -19.16 5.55
CA ASP A 103 20.18 -19.64 6.57
C ASP A 103 21.58 -19.37 6.03
N PRO A 104 22.37 -18.49 6.66
CA PRO A 104 23.70 -18.12 6.17
C PRO A 104 24.70 -19.28 6.23
N ASP A 105 24.34 -20.41 6.82
CA ASP A 105 25.17 -21.60 7.03
C ASP A 105 24.76 -22.83 6.20
N SER A 106 23.78 -22.71 5.30
CA SER A 106 23.35 -23.84 4.46
C SER A 106 24.03 -23.80 3.10
N ASP A 107 25.01 -24.69 2.88
CA ASP A 107 25.62 -25.04 1.59
C ASP A 107 24.61 -25.74 0.64
N ALA A 108 23.38 -25.23 0.56
CA ALA A 108 22.42 -25.64 -0.45
C ALA A 108 22.81 -24.95 -1.76
N GLN A 109 23.12 -25.76 -2.79
CA GLN A 109 23.30 -25.32 -4.18
C GLN A 109 22.40 -24.13 -4.53
N PRO A 110 22.91 -23.09 -5.20
CA PRO A 110 22.13 -21.90 -5.49
C PRO A 110 20.86 -22.34 -6.21
N ALA A 111 19.73 -22.16 -5.53
CA ALA A 111 18.43 -22.16 -6.16
C ALA A 111 18.53 -21.19 -7.35
N SER A 112 17.95 -21.57 -8.49
CA SER A 112 17.93 -20.77 -9.72
C SER A 112 17.72 -19.29 -9.42
N ASP A 113 18.41 -18.43 -10.17
CA ASP A 113 18.27 -16.97 -10.06
C ASP A 113 16.77 -16.62 -10.05
N PRO A 114 16.25 -15.91 -9.03
CA PRO A 114 14.82 -15.62 -8.93
C PRO A 114 14.28 -14.79 -10.09
N ILE A 115 15.16 -14.14 -10.87
CA ILE A 115 14.79 -13.37 -12.05
C ILE A 115 15.78 -13.57 -13.19
N SER A 116 15.30 -13.33 -14.41
CA SER A 116 16.12 -13.20 -15.61
C SER A 116 16.10 -11.74 -16.09
N LEU A 117 17.27 -11.20 -16.45
CA LEU A 117 17.44 -9.84 -16.97
C LEU A 117 17.90 -9.87 -18.44
N ASP A 118 17.05 -9.35 -19.32
CA ASP A 118 17.33 -9.13 -20.72
C ASP A 118 17.51 -7.64 -21.03
N VAL A 119 18.61 -7.30 -21.71
CA VAL A 119 18.89 -5.93 -22.17
C VAL A 119 18.43 -5.80 -23.62
N LEU A 120 17.39 -5.00 -23.85
CA LEU A 120 16.72 -4.85 -25.15
C LEU A 120 17.38 -3.79 -26.06
N GLY A 121 18.47 -3.16 -25.60
CA GLY A 121 19.22 -2.13 -26.33
C GLY A 121 18.82 -0.70 -25.94
N PRO A 122 19.32 0.32 -26.66
CA PRO A 122 19.02 1.72 -26.39
C PRO A 122 17.51 2.03 -26.43
N ALA A 123 17.10 3.01 -25.64
CA ALA A 123 15.70 3.45 -25.58
C ALA A 123 15.23 4.14 -26.87
N ASP A 124 16.14 4.73 -27.66
CA ASP A 124 15.80 5.46 -28.89
C ASP A 124 15.49 4.54 -30.09
N ASP A 125 15.76 3.24 -30.00
CA ASP A 125 15.50 2.24 -31.06
C ASP A 125 14.04 1.76 -31.07
N VAL A 126 13.07 2.59 -30.67
CA VAL A 126 11.66 2.23 -30.81
C VAL A 126 11.27 2.35 -32.28
N ASP A 127 10.82 1.23 -32.88
CA ASP A 127 10.19 1.26 -34.19
C ASP A 127 8.97 2.20 -34.13
N PRO A 128 8.97 3.35 -34.82
CA PRO A 128 7.87 4.31 -34.78
C PRO A 128 6.54 3.69 -35.26
N SER A 129 6.59 2.54 -35.95
CA SER A 129 5.40 1.80 -36.36
C SER A 129 4.57 1.23 -35.20
N ALA A 130 5.14 1.03 -34.01
CA ALA A 130 4.42 0.52 -32.85
C ALA A 130 3.48 1.56 -32.24
N THR A 131 3.91 2.81 -32.15
CA THR A 131 3.10 3.94 -31.66
C THR A 131 1.91 4.20 -32.59
N ASP A 132 2.12 4.08 -33.90
CA ASP A 132 1.05 4.22 -34.89
C ASP A 132 -0.02 3.12 -34.73
N ARG A 133 0.36 1.87 -34.41
CA ARG A 133 -0.61 0.78 -34.17
C ARG A 133 -1.47 1.02 -32.92
N VAL A 134 -0.88 1.56 -31.85
CA VAL A 134 -1.64 1.92 -30.62
C VAL A 134 -2.60 3.06 -30.91
N ALA A 135 -2.16 4.10 -31.62
CA ALA A 135 -3.02 5.20 -32.04
C ALA A 135 -4.16 4.74 -32.96
N ASP A 136 -3.89 3.79 -33.86
CA ASP A 136 -4.90 3.23 -34.77
C ASP A 136 -5.91 2.31 -34.05
N ALA A 137 -5.46 1.56 -33.04
CA ALA A 137 -6.33 0.79 -32.17
C ALA A 137 -7.27 1.69 -31.33
N VAL A 138 -6.75 2.79 -30.77
CA VAL A 138 -7.57 3.79 -30.05
C VAL A 138 -8.61 4.43 -30.97
N ARG A 139 -8.24 4.72 -32.22
CA ARG A 139 -9.18 5.24 -33.23
C ARG A 139 -10.25 4.21 -33.60
N THR A 140 -9.88 2.94 -33.70
CA THR A 140 -10.78 1.83 -34.07
C THR A 140 -11.79 1.52 -32.97
N LEU A 141 -11.36 1.52 -31.70
CA LEU A 141 -12.22 1.22 -30.56
C LEU A 141 -13.20 2.36 -30.24
N GLY A 142 -12.93 3.58 -30.72
CA GLY A 142 -13.80 4.74 -30.54
C GLY A 142 -13.97 5.15 -29.08
N ARG A 143 -14.73 6.24 -28.85
CA ARG A 143 -15.03 6.69 -27.48
C ARG A 143 -16.18 5.83 -26.93
N ALA A 144 -15.89 4.98 -25.96
CA ALA A 144 -16.92 4.25 -25.23
C ALA A 144 -17.89 5.25 -24.57
N THR A 145 -19.12 5.30 -25.07
CA THR A 145 -20.22 6.06 -24.44
C THR A 145 -21.04 5.03 -23.67
N PRO A 146 -20.97 5.02 -22.32
CA PRO A 146 -21.81 4.13 -21.54
C PRO A 146 -23.29 4.42 -21.83
N PRO A 147 -24.19 3.43 -21.72
CA PRO A 147 -25.63 3.66 -21.89
C PRO A 147 -26.10 4.81 -20.98
N ALA A 148 -26.95 5.69 -21.50
CA ALA A 148 -27.39 6.91 -20.81
C ALA A 148 -28.00 6.65 -19.42
N ASP A 149 -28.55 5.46 -19.19
CA ASP A 149 -29.18 5.05 -17.94
C ASP A 149 -28.18 4.75 -16.79
N VAL A 150 -26.87 4.67 -17.08
CA VAL A 150 -25.82 4.42 -16.07
C VAL A 150 -25.18 5.72 -15.57
N VAL A 151 -25.45 6.86 -16.22
CA VAL A 151 -24.92 8.16 -15.83
C VAL A 151 -25.95 8.87 -14.94
N PRO A 152 -25.68 9.08 -13.64
CA PRO A 152 -26.56 9.90 -12.81
C PRO A 152 -26.65 11.30 -13.41
N ALA A 153 -27.85 11.75 -13.74
CA ALA A 153 -28.09 13.11 -14.20
C ALA A 153 -27.78 14.06 -13.04
N THR A 154 -26.61 14.72 -13.10
CA THR A 154 -26.26 15.78 -12.17
C THR A 154 -27.18 16.96 -12.44
N ALA A 155 -28.26 17.07 -11.66
CA ALA A 155 -29.04 18.28 -11.56
C ALA A 155 -28.12 19.37 -11.00
N ALA A 156 -27.77 20.32 -11.87
CA ALA A 156 -27.27 21.61 -11.44
C ALA A 156 -28.35 22.26 -10.57
N SER A 157 -28.10 22.35 -9.26
CA SER A 157 -28.77 23.31 -8.40
C SER A 157 -27.76 24.39 -8.07
N ASP A 158 -27.95 25.52 -8.75
CA ASP A 158 -27.36 26.80 -8.38
C ASP A 158 -27.77 27.19 -6.97
N ALA A 159 -26.84 27.90 -6.34
CA ALA A 159 -26.82 28.36 -4.97
C ALA A 159 -27.99 29.28 -4.60
N ASP A 160 -28.38 29.26 -3.31
CA ASP A 160 -28.56 30.51 -2.57
C ASP A 160 -28.20 30.31 -1.08
N GLY A 161 -27.59 31.36 -0.52
CA GLY A 161 -26.81 31.29 0.70
C GLY A 161 -27.59 31.36 1.99
N ARG A 162 -26.96 30.85 3.05
CA ARG A 162 -27.03 31.47 4.37
C ARG A 162 -25.75 31.20 5.12
N ALA A 163 -24.96 32.24 5.33
CA ALA A 163 -23.93 32.28 6.35
C ALA A 163 -24.60 31.95 7.71
N ALA A 164 -24.38 30.74 8.19
CA ALA A 164 -24.62 30.42 9.58
C ALA A 164 -23.42 30.97 10.36
N GLU A 165 -23.66 32.08 11.04
CA GLU A 165 -22.79 32.58 12.09
C GLU A 165 -22.54 31.43 13.08
N TYR A 166 -21.32 30.89 13.10
CA TYR A 166 -20.87 30.02 14.17
C TYR A 166 -20.46 30.93 15.33
N PRO A 167 -21.22 30.99 16.45
CA PRO A 167 -20.68 31.62 17.64
C PRO A 167 -19.48 30.80 18.11
N CYS A 168 -18.32 31.45 18.17
CA CYS A 168 -17.15 30.93 18.85
C CYS A 168 -17.54 30.50 20.27
N ARG A 169 -17.66 29.19 20.50
CA ARG A 169 -17.76 28.64 21.86
C ARG A 169 -16.37 28.31 22.35
N CYS A 170 -15.78 29.29 23.04
CA CYS A 170 -14.76 29.03 24.03
C CYS A 170 -15.46 28.43 25.27
N GLY A 171 -15.03 27.24 25.71
CA GLY A 171 -15.27 26.78 27.08
C GLY A 171 -16.42 25.77 27.25
N GLY A 172 -16.04 24.51 27.33
CA GLY A 172 -16.88 23.42 27.81
C GLY A 172 -16.21 22.11 27.49
N GLY A 173 -15.25 21.70 28.33
CA GLY A 173 -14.71 20.34 28.33
C GLY A 173 -15.82 19.35 28.66
N ALA A 174 -16.63 19.02 27.67
CA ALA A 174 -17.27 17.73 27.60
C ALA A 174 -16.13 16.74 27.34
N ASP A 175 -16.19 15.60 28.02
CA ASP A 175 -15.28 14.47 27.87
C ASP A 175 -15.44 13.91 26.43
N VAL A 176 -14.93 14.65 25.45
CA VAL A 176 -14.77 14.17 24.08
C VAL A 176 -13.71 13.09 24.22
N PRO A 177 -14.02 11.83 23.88
CA PRO A 177 -13.03 10.77 23.96
C PRO A 177 -11.79 11.23 23.21
N ASP A 178 -10.66 11.19 23.90
CA ASP A 178 -9.41 11.71 23.37
C ASP A 178 -9.08 10.95 22.10
N VAL A 179 -8.94 11.70 21.00
CA VAL A 179 -8.57 11.11 19.71
C VAL A 179 -7.13 10.64 19.85
N PRO A 180 -6.78 9.40 19.46
CA PRO A 180 -5.41 8.93 19.54
C PRO A 180 -4.43 9.94 18.93
N ALA A 181 -3.35 10.28 19.65
CA ALA A 181 -2.41 11.33 19.27
C ALA A 181 -1.96 11.29 17.79
N PRO A 182 -1.67 10.12 17.16
CA PRO A 182 -1.33 10.07 15.74
C PRO A 182 -2.43 10.59 14.80
N ILE A 183 -3.69 10.38 15.16
CA ILE A 183 -4.85 10.85 14.38
C ILE A 183 -5.02 12.35 14.59
N ALA A 184 -4.87 12.84 15.82
CA ALA A 184 -4.92 14.28 16.11
C ALA A 184 -3.80 15.03 15.36
N GLU A 185 -2.56 14.55 15.42
CA GLU A 185 -1.43 15.14 14.69
C GLU A 185 -1.66 15.17 13.17
N TRP A 186 -2.24 14.10 12.62
CA TRP A 186 -2.59 14.04 11.21
C TRP A 186 -3.69 15.04 10.82
N LEU A 187 -4.75 15.15 11.64
CA LEU A 187 -5.82 16.13 11.44
C LEU A 187 -5.29 17.56 11.52
N ASP A 188 -4.46 17.87 12.53
CA ASP A 188 -3.83 19.19 12.66
C ASP A 188 -2.94 19.52 11.46
N ALA A 189 -2.27 18.51 10.88
CA ALA A 189 -1.45 18.71 9.69
C ALA A 189 -2.29 19.00 8.43
N ALA A 190 -3.46 18.37 8.28
CA ALA A 190 -4.41 18.70 7.23
C ALA A 190 -5.00 20.11 7.46
N GLU A 191 -5.38 20.45 8.68
CA GLU A 191 -5.94 21.75 9.03
C GLU A 191 -4.94 22.89 8.74
N ARG A 192 -3.66 22.74 9.13
CA ARG A 192 -2.62 23.72 8.81
C ARG A 192 -2.45 23.94 7.31
N ARG A 193 -2.64 22.91 6.48
CA ARG A 193 -2.58 23.01 5.02
C ARG A 193 -3.81 23.70 4.45
N VAL A 194 -5.01 23.40 4.95
CA VAL A 194 -6.24 24.11 4.60
C VAL A 194 -6.14 25.59 4.95
N GLN A 195 -5.77 25.93 6.18
CA GLN A 195 -5.59 27.32 6.63
C GLN A 195 -4.54 28.07 5.78
N ARG A 196 -3.51 27.36 5.29
CA ARG A 196 -2.53 27.95 4.37
C ARG A 196 -3.15 28.26 3.02
N ALA A 197 -3.95 27.36 2.48
CA ALA A 197 -4.65 27.55 1.21
C ALA A 197 -5.65 28.71 1.30
N GLU A 198 -6.44 28.76 2.37
CA GLU A 198 -7.39 29.85 2.64
C GLU A 198 -6.70 31.21 2.69
N ARG A 199 -5.55 31.30 3.37
CA ARG A 199 -4.75 32.53 3.39
C ARG A 199 -4.25 32.95 2.01
N LEU A 200 -4.12 32.04 1.04
CA LEU A 200 -3.68 32.36 -0.32
C LEU A 200 -4.85 32.66 -1.27
N THR A 201 -6.03 32.08 -1.04
CA THR A 201 -7.19 32.21 -1.94
C THR A 201 -7.69 33.66 -2.08
N ASP A 202 -7.61 34.46 -1.02
CA ASP A 202 -8.07 35.86 -1.00
C ASP A 202 -6.95 36.88 -0.70
N ALA A 203 -5.67 36.45 -0.74
CA ALA A 203 -4.56 37.32 -0.39
C ALA A 203 -4.26 38.38 -1.44
N THR A 204 -3.94 39.59 -0.96
CA THR A 204 -3.21 40.59 -1.74
C THR A 204 -1.79 40.12 -2.05
N ALA A 205 -1.11 40.74 -3.02
CA ALA A 205 0.23 40.33 -3.43
C ALA A 205 1.25 40.38 -2.27
N ASP A 206 1.14 41.37 -1.38
CA ASP A 206 2.02 41.51 -0.21
C ASP A 206 1.74 40.44 0.85
N GLU A 207 0.47 40.08 1.07
CA GLU A 207 0.07 38.99 1.96
C GLU A 207 0.48 37.62 1.43
N ALA A 208 0.34 37.40 0.12
CA ALA A 208 0.79 36.18 -0.54
C ALA A 208 2.32 36.03 -0.43
N ALA A 209 3.07 37.12 -0.62
CA ALA A 209 4.52 37.12 -0.44
C ALA A 209 4.94 36.74 0.98
N ALA A 210 4.26 37.28 2.01
CA ALA A 210 4.53 36.94 3.41
C ALA A 210 4.22 35.46 3.72
N VAL A 211 3.14 34.91 3.16
CA VAL A 211 2.81 33.48 3.31
C VAL A 211 3.86 32.61 2.62
N LEU A 212 4.32 32.98 1.43
CA LEU A 212 5.38 32.27 0.70
C LEU A 212 6.69 32.26 1.48
N GLU A 213 7.09 33.39 2.06
CA GLU A 213 8.32 33.48 2.87
C GLU A 213 8.27 32.53 4.08
N GLY A 214 7.12 32.44 4.76
CA GLY A 214 6.90 31.49 5.85
C GLY A 214 6.87 30.01 5.43
N CYS A 215 6.74 29.72 4.13
CA CYS A 215 6.62 28.35 3.60
C CYS A 215 7.88 27.85 2.89
N GLY A 216 8.97 28.62 2.86
CA GLY A 216 10.17 28.26 2.10
C GLY A 216 10.09 28.67 0.62
N GLY A 217 9.24 29.65 0.30
CA GLY A 217 9.08 30.21 -1.04
C GLY A 217 8.09 29.44 -1.91
N VAL A 218 8.18 29.67 -3.22
CA VAL A 218 7.27 29.11 -4.23
C VAL A 218 7.31 27.58 -4.29
N ASP A 219 8.47 26.98 -4.06
CA ASP A 219 8.62 25.53 -4.04
C ASP A 219 7.84 24.88 -2.88
N GLY A 220 7.72 25.59 -1.75
CA GLY A 220 6.97 25.15 -0.57
C GLY A 220 5.45 25.22 -0.71
N VAL A 221 4.93 25.87 -1.75
CA VAL A 221 3.49 25.91 -2.07
C VAL A 221 3.16 25.24 -3.40
N ALA A 222 4.15 24.88 -4.22
CA ALA A 222 3.94 24.25 -5.52
C ALA A 222 3.17 22.92 -5.40
N THR A 223 3.36 22.18 -4.32
CA THR A 223 2.65 20.91 -4.05
C THR A 223 1.31 21.09 -3.35
N LEU A 224 1.01 22.30 -2.85
CA LEU A 224 -0.15 22.56 -1.99
C LEU A 224 -1.49 22.12 -2.61
N PRO A 225 -1.81 22.40 -3.90
CA PRO A 225 -3.07 21.94 -4.49
C PRO A 225 -3.21 20.42 -4.48
N ALA A 226 -2.14 19.69 -4.87
CA ALA A 226 -2.15 18.22 -4.88
C ALA A 226 -2.23 17.64 -3.45
N ASP A 227 -1.61 18.32 -2.47
CA ASP A 227 -1.67 17.91 -1.07
C ASP A 227 -3.07 18.10 -0.48
N LEU A 228 -3.80 19.15 -0.87
CA LEU A 228 -5.21 19.37 -0.47
C LEU A 228 -6.16 18.36 -1.10
N GLU A 229 -5.96 18.02 -2.38
CA GLU A 229 -6.75 16.97 -3.04
C GLU A 229 -6.57 15.62 -2.34
N ARG A 230 -5.32 15.30 -1.96
CA ARG A 230 -5.00 14.10 -1.18
C ARG A 230 -5.62 14.12 0.21
N ASP A 231 -5.56 15.25 0.90
CA ASP A 231 -6.20 15.41 2.21
C ASP A 231 -7.71 15.23 2.13
N LEU A 232 -8.35 15.90 1.16
CA LEU A 232 -9.79 15.81 0.95
C LEU A 232 -10.22 14.36 0.68
N ALA A 233 -9.51 13.65 -0.20
CA ALA A 233 -9.77 12.25 -0.48
C ALA A 233 -9.60 11.38 0.78
N SER A 234 -8.53 11.62 1.55
CA SER A 234 -8.23 10.87 2.77
C SER A 234 -9.27 11.11 3.88
N LEU A 235 -9.65 12.37 4.10
CA LEU A 235 -10.66 12.75 5.09
C LEU A 235 -12.02 12.15 4.76
N ARG A 236 -12.44 12.16 3.49
CA ARG A 236 -13.68 11.49 3.05
C ARG A 236 -13.63 9.98 3.30
N ALA A 237 -12.57 9.32 2.87
CA ALA A 237 -12.42 7.87 3.06
C ALA A 237 -12.42 7.47 4.55
N VAL A 238 -11.80 8.27 5.41
CA VAL A 238 -11.81 8.05 6.86
C VAL A 238 -13.21 8.27 7.43
N GLY A 239 -13.90 9.34 7.02
CA GLY A 239 -15.28 9.62 7.41
C GLY A 239 -16.23 8.47 7.07
N ASP A 240 -16.22 8.03 5.81
CA ASP A 240 -17.05 6.91 5.32
C ASP A 240 -16.79 5.62 6.12
N ARG A 241 -15.52 5.34 6.43
CA ARG A 241 -15.13 4.16 7.22
C ARG A 241 -15.62 4.24 8.66
N ILE A 242 -15.50 5.42 9.30
CA ILE A 242 -15.96 5.63 10.67
C ILE A 242 -17.47 5.48 10.73
N GLU A 243 -18.21 6.06 9.78
CA GLU A 243 -19.66 5.94 9.70
C GLU A 243 -20.10 4.49 9.50
N ALA A 244 -19.48 3.77 8.55
CA ALA A 244 -19.77 2.35 8.33
C ALA A 244 -19.45 1.49 9.55
N LEU A 245 -18.38 1.81 10.29
CA LEU A 245 -18.04 1.10 11.52
C LEU A 245 -19.05 1.40 12.64
N ALA A 246 -19.46 2.66 12.79
CA ALA A 246 -20.44 3.07 13.78
C ALA A 246 -21.80 2.42 13.51
N ALA A 247 -22.26 2.39 12.25
CA ALA A 247 -23.49 1.72 11.85
C ALA A 247 -23.45 0.22 12.20
N ARG A 248 -22.38 -0.48 11.81
CA ARG A 248 -22.21 -1.89 12.14
C ARG A 248 -22.14 -2.15 13.65
N ALA A 249 -21.49 -1.27 14.41
CA ALA A 249 -21.44 -1.39 15.86
C ALA A 249 -22.82 -1.21 16.50
N ALA A 250 -23.64 -0.29 15.98
CA ALA A 250 -25.02 -0.09 16.43
C ALA A 250 -25.92 -1.31 16.10
N ASP A 251 -25.69 -1.96 14.97
CA ASP A 251 -26.42 -3.17 14.57
C ASP A 251 -25.94 -4.45 15.31
N THR A 252 -24.77 -4.40 15.94
CA THR A 252 -24.20 -5.54 16.65
C THR A 252 -24.59 -5.50 18.12
N ASP A 253 -25.46 -6.42 18.53
CA ASP A 253 -25.83 -6.61 19.95
C ASP A 253 -25.24 -7.93 20.50
N PRO A 254 -24.06 -7.89 21.17
CA PRO A 254 -23.45 -9.08 21.75
C PRO A 254 -24.05 -9.48 23.11
N ASP A 255 -24.82 -8.60 23.76
CA ASP A 255 -25.28 -8.80 25.14
C ASP A 255 -26.07 -10.10 25.36
N PRO A 256 -26.97 -10.52 24.44
CA PRO A 256 -27.70 -11.78 24.61
C PRO A 256 -26.77 -13.00 24.64
N VAL A 257 -25.75 -13.03 23.78
CA VAL A 257 -24.80 -14.15 23.67
C VAL A 257 -23.87 -14.15 24.88
N VAL A 258 -23.33 -12.98 25.26
CA VAL A 258 -22.46 -12.83 26.43
C VAL A 258 -23.22 -13.21 27.70
N SER A 259 -24.45 -12.75 27.87
CA SER A 259 -25.29 -13.08 29.03
C SER A 259 -25.58 -14.58 29.12
N SER A 260 -25.81 -15.26 27.99
CA SER A 260 -25.99 -16.72 27.93
C SER A 260 -24.73 -17.48 28.36
N LEU A 261 -23.56 -17.07 27.86
CA LEU A 261 -22.28 -17.69 28.23
C LEU A 261 -21.92 -17.46 29.70
N VAL A 262 -22.12 -16.24 30.20
CA VAL A 262 -21.90 -15.91 31.62
C VAL A 262 -22.86 -16.70 32.51
N GLY A 263 -24.14 -16.81 32.14
CA GLY A 263 -25.13 -17.60 32.85
C GLY A 263 -24.76 -19.09 32.90
N ARG A 264 -24.28 -19.64 31.78
CA ARG A 264 -23.82 -21.04 31.71
C ARG A 264 -22.57 -21.28 32.55
N ALA A 265 -21.58 -20.39 32.49
CA ALA A 265 -20.39 -20.48 33.32
C ALA A 265 -20.70 -20.39 34.82
N ALA A 266 -21.72 -19.61 35.20
CA ALA A 266 -22.20 -19.57 36.57
C ALA A 266 -22.86 -20.89 36.98
N ALA A 267 -23.74 -21.46 36.15
CA ALA A 267 -24.40 -22.75 36.41
C ALA A 267 -23.40 -23.90 36.59
N ASP A 268 -22.41 -24.02 35.70
CA ASP A 268 -21.36 -25.06 35.79
C ASP A 268 -20.53 -24.94 37.09
N ARG A 269 -20.32 -23.70 37.57
CA ARG A 269 -19.65 -23.45 38.86
C ARG A 269 -20.51 -23.90 40.05
N PHE A 270 -21.82 -23.65 40.02
CA PHE A 270 -22.74 -24.11 41.06
C PHE A 270 -22.84 -25.64 41.10
N GLU A 271 -22.87 -26.32 39.95
CA GLU A 271 -22.87 -27.79 39.89
C GLU A 271 -21.54 -28.39 40.41
N SER A 272 -20.41 -27.75 40.09
CA SER A 272 -19.09 -28.15 40.58
C SER A 272 -18.91 -27.94 42.10
N GLU A 273 -19.59 -26.94 42.69
CA GLU A 273 -19.65 -26.71 44.13
C GLU A 273 -20.53 -27.78 44.83
N ALA A 274 -21.68 -28.09 44.25
CA ALA A 274 -22.63 -29.08 44.78
C ALA A 274 -22.06 -30.51 44.82
N CYS A 275 -21.29 -30.90 43.80
CA CYS A 275 -20.56 -32.17 43.79
C CYS A 275 -19.47 -32.24 44.87
N ARG A 276 -18.80 -31.12 45.17
CA ARG A 276 -17.82 -31.05 46.27
C ARG A 276 -18.50 -31.19 47.65
N THR A 277 -19.70 -30.63 47.83
CA THR A 277 -20.42 -30.73 49.11
C THR A 277 -21.02 -32.12 49.36
N ASN A 278 -21.51 -32.82 48.32
CA ASN A 278 -22.08 -34.17 48.47
C ASN A 278 -21.03 -35.28 48.60
N GLY A 279 -19.77 -35.03 48.22
CA GLY A 279 -18.66 -35.97 48.40
C GLY A 279 -18.19 -36.16 49.86
N THR A 280 -18.70 -35.36 50.82
CA THR A 280 -18.27 -35.43 52.23
C THR A 280 -19.23 -36.23 53.12
N ALA A 281 -20.37 -36.71 52.59
CA ALA A 281 -21.26 -37.62 53.29
C ALA A 281 -20.78 -39.08 53.13
N GLY A 282 -19.67 -39.43 53.79
CA GLY A 282 -19.20 -40.80 53.89
C GLY A 282 -20.26 -41.71 54.55
N PRO A 283 -20.37 -42.98 54.15
CA PRO A 283 -21.42 -43.88 54.64
C PRO A 283 -21.24 -44.08 56.16
N ARG A 284 -22.27 -43.70 56.94
CA ARG A 284 -22.39 -44.12 58.34
C ARG A 284 -22.50 -45.64 58.34
N SER A 285 -21.42 -46.31 58.75
CA SER A 285 -21.41 -47.72 59.08
C SER A 285 -22.29 -47.93 60.32
N GLU A 286 -23.57 -48.20 60.12
CA GLU A 286 -24.42 -48.79 61.16
C GLU A 286 -24.09 -50.27 61.26
N GLY A 287 -23.14 -50.59 62.14
CA GLY A 287 -23.07 -51.90 62.74
C GLY A 287 -24.12 -51.99 63.85
N THR A 288 -24.98 -53.02 63.84
CA THR A 288 -25.61 -53.57 65.05
C THR A 288 -26.16 -54.97 64.79
N ARG A 289 -25.60 -55.92 65.57
CA ARG A 289 -26.09 -57.23 66.05
C ARG A 289 -26.44 -58.35 65.09
#